data_AF-A0AAU4PQ09-F1
#
_entry.id   AF-A0AAU4PQ09-F1
#
_cell.length_a   1.000
_cell.length_b   1.000
_cell.length_c   1.000
_cell.angle_alpha   90.00
_cell.angle_beta   90.00
_cell.angle_gamma   90.00
#
_symmetry.space_group_name_H-M   'P 1'
#
loop_
_entity.id
_entity.type
_entity.pdbx_description
1 polymer ?
#
loop_
_entity_poly.entity_id
_entity_poly.type
_entity_poly.pdbx_seq_one_letter_code
_entity_poly.pdbx_strand_id
1 'polypeptide(L)'
;MHTFTFLCDWKSPVNMLVGAPFVVTVDADTRMKAEHAAATAVLAHCPDIAVYETPSTFFEQTGQILAAFDGPVPATLIDRDVYETIPAPAEATR
;
A
#
# COMPACT_ATOMS: atom_id res chain seq x y z
N MET A 1 18.50 1.47 3.22
CA MET A 1 17.24 0.71 3.28
C MET A 1 16.67 0.69 4.68
N HIS A 2 15.44 1.21 4.80
CA HIS A 2 14.59 1.23 5.98
C HIS A 2 13.26 0.55 5.62
N THR A 3 12.63 -0.10 6.58
CA THR A 3 11.29 -0.68 6.41
C THR A 3 10.25 0.39 6.66
N PHE A 4 9.32 0.57 5.73
CA PHE A 4 8.16 1.44 5.88
C PHE A 4 6.90 0.60 5.89
N THR A 5 6.02 0.86 6.84
CA THR A 5 4.69 0.25 6.86
C THR A 5 3.63 1.32 6.63
N PHE A 6 2.77 1.11 5.64
CA PHE A 6 1.66 1.99 5.31
C PHE A 6 0.34 1.33 5.66
N LEU A 7 -0.45 2.00 6.50
CA LEU A 7 -1.85 1.69 6.75
C LEU A 7 -2.69 2.52 5.79
N CYS A 8 -3.46 1.86 4.94
CA CYS A 8 -4.12 2.48 3.81
C CYS A 8 -5.61 2.12 3.74
N ASP A 9 -6.35 2.95 3.00
CA ASP A 9 -7.77 2.76 2.68
C ASP A 9 -8.04 3.24 1.24
N TRP A 10 -9.27 3.03 0.78
CA TRP A 10 -9.75 3.44 -0.54
C TRP A 10 -10.39 4.84 -0.47
N LYS A 11 -9.89 5.76 -1.28
CA LYS A 11 -10.40 7.14 -1.38
C LYS A 11 -11.63 7.23 -2.29
N SER A 12 -11.67 6.43 -3.34
CA SER A 12 -12.73 6.47 -4.35
C SER A 12 -13.92 5.59 -3.93
N PRO A 13 -15.17 6.11 -3.94
CA PRO A 13 -16.36 5.31 -3.60
C PRO A 13 -16.62 4.17 -4.59
N VAL A 14 -16.10 4.26 -5.82
CA VAL A 14 -16.13 3.15 -6.79
C VAL A 14 -15.20 2.01 -6.34
N ASN A 15 -14.07 2.36 -5.74
CA ASN A 15 -13.04 1.42 -5.32
C ASN A 15 -13.19 0.96 -3.86
N MET A 16 -14.09 1.57 -3.08
CA MET A 16 -14.50 1.07 -1.76
C MET A 16 -15.18 -0.32 -1.82
N LEU A 17 -15.54 -0.80 -3.02
CA LEU A 17 -16.07 -2.14 -3.24
C LEU A 17 -14.98 -3.21 -3.43
N VAL A 18 -13.71 -2.81 -3.58
CA VAL A 18 -12.58 -3.71 -3.89
C VAL A 18 -12.23 -4.59 -2.69
N GLY A 19 -12.62 -4.18 -1.49
CA GLY A 19 -12.48 -5.01 -0.30
C GLY A 19 -12.22 -4.17 0.95
N ALA A 20 -11.37 -4.72 1.81
CA ALA A 20 -11.03 -4.11 3.09
C ALA A 20 -9.94 -3.04 2.93
N PRO A 21 -9.78 -2.14 3.90
CA PRO A 21 -8.55 -1.36 4.08
C PRO A 21 -7.31 -2.28 4.00
N PHE A 22 -6.16 -1.73 3.64
CA PHE A 22 -4.98 -2.56 3.37
C PHE A 22 -3.71 -2.05 4.03
N VAL A 23 -2.78 -2.96 4.26
CA VAL A 23 -1.45 -2.67 4.79
C VAL A 23 -0.40 -3.12 3.79
N VAL A 24 0.57 -2.24 3.53
CA VAL A 24 1.75 -2.57 2.71
C VAL A 24 3.01 -2.30 3.52
N THR A 25 3.90 -3.29 3.59
CA THR A 25 5.23 -3.13 4.19
C THR A 25 6.27 -3.21 3.09
N VAL A 26 7.17 -2.24 3.01
CA VAL A 26 8.15 -2.11 1.91
C VAL A 26 9.48 -1.60 2.45
N ASP A 27 10.58 -2.18 1.99
CA ASP A 27 11.92 -1.65 2.27
C ASP A 27 12.34 -0.66 1.19
N ALA A 28 12.79 0.53 1.57
CA ALA A 28 13.30 1.53 0.63
C ALA A 28 14.29 2.50 1.30
N ASP A 29 15.00 3.32 0.51
CA ASP A 29 15.90 4.34 1.06
C ASP A 29 15.19 5.62 1.47
N THR A 30 14.03 5.90 0.88
CA THR A 30 13.26 7.11 1.16
C THR A 30 11.79 6.77 1.23
N ARG A 31 11.04 7.56 2.01
CA ARG A 31 9.59 7.44 2.09
C ARG A 31 8.92 7.55 0.70
N MET A 32 9.39 8.47 -0.15
CA MET A 32 8.87 8.62 -1.51
C MET A 32 9.05 7.34 -2.35
N LYS A 33 10.22 6.70 -2.28
CA LYS A 33 10.46 5.40 -2.95
C LYS A 33 9.58 4.30 -2.35
N ALA A 34 9.39 4.31 -1.03
CA ALA A 34 8.52 3.35 -0.35
C ALA A 34 7.05 3.50 -0.76
N GLU A 35 6.51 4.73 -0.81
CA GLU A 35 5.14 5.00 -1.26
C GLU A 35 4.94 4.55 -2.71
N HIS A 36 5.89 4.83 -3.60
CA HIS A 36 5.84 4.37 -4.98
C HIS A 36 5.88 2.84 -5.08
N ALA A 37 6.75 2.17 -4.32
CA ALA A 37 6.81 0.71 -4.29
C ALA A 37 5.53 0.08 -3.71
N ALA A 38 4.94 0.70 -2.68
CA ALA A 38 3.67 0.29 -2.12
C ALA A 38 2.53 0.41 -3.13
N ALA A 39 2.46 1.53 -3.86
CA ALA A 39 1.48 1.70 -4.93
C ALA A 39 1.64 0.65 -6.04
N THR A 40 2.88 0.34 -6.46
CA THR A 40 3.15 -0.74 -7.42
C THR A 40 2.63 -2.09 -6.92
N ALA A 41 2.84 -2.42 -5.64
CA ALA A 41 2.35 -3.67 -5.06
C ALA A 41 0.83 -3.76 -5.10
N VAL A 42 0.15 -2.67 -4.73
CA VAL A 42 -1.33 -2.64 -4.71
C VAL A 42 -1.90 -2.75 -6.13
N LEU A 43 -1.33 -2.05 -7.11
CA LEU A 43 -1.79 -2.15 -8.50
C LEU A 43 -1.54 -3.54 -9.10
N ALA A 44 -0.45 -4.21 -8.72
CA ALA A 44 -0.21 -5.60 -9.10
C ALA A 44 -1.21 -6.58 -8.45
N HIS A 45 -1.64 -6.28 -7.22
CA HIS A 45 -2.62 -7.08 -6.47
C HIS A 45 -4.06 -6.86 -6.96
N CYS A 46 -4.37 -5.64 -7.42
CA CYS A 46 -5.70 -5.23 -7.90
C CYS A 46 -5.65 -4.81 -9.38
N PRO A 47 -5.57 -5.76 -10.34
CA PRO A 47 -5.34 -5.46 -11.75
C PRO A 47 -6.46 -4.62 -12.39
N ASP A 48 -7.70 -4.71 -11.88
CA ASP A 48 -8.82 -3.90 -12.38
C ASP A 48 -8.60 -2.40 -12.15
N ILE A 49 -7.91 -2.03 -11.07
CA ILE A 49 -7.54 -0.64 -10.77
C ILE A 49 -6.34 -0.21 -11.62
N ALA A 50 -5.40 -1.11 -11.88
CA ALA A 50 -4.20 -0.85 -12.69
C ALA A 50 -4.51 -0.42 -14.14
N VAL A 51 -5.73 -0.64 -14.62
CA VAL A 51 -6.20 -0.11 -15.92
C VAL A 51 -6.35 1.41 -15.90
N TYR A 52 -6.61 2.00 -14.74
CA TYR A 52 -6.96 3.42 -14.58
C TYR A 52 -5.90 4.23 -13.84
N GLU A 53 -4.95 3.56 -13.19
CA GLU A 53 -4.00 4.19 -12.27
C GLU A 53 -2.56 3.78 -12.55
N THR A 54 -1.65 4.66 -12.15
CA THR A 54 -0.21 4.38 -12.14
C THR A 54 0.32 4.47 -10.71
N PRO A 55 1.49 3.89 -10.39
CA PRO A 55 2.07 3.99 -9.05
C PRO A 55 2.21 5.44 -8.55
N SER A 56 2.48 6.39 -9.47
CA SER A 56 2.62 7.81 -9.14
C SER A 56 1.29 8.51 -8.84
N THR A 57 0.17 8.05 -9.37
CA THR A 57 -1.15 8.70 -9.21
C THR A 57 -2.02 8.02 -8.16
N PHE A 58 -1.71 6.77 -7.83
CA PHE A 58 -2.53 5.91 -6.99
C PHE A 58 -2.94 6.54 -5.65
N PHE A 59 -1.99 6.99 -4.83
CA PHE A 59 -2.28 7.59 -3.51
C PHE A 59 -2.79 9.03 -3.59
N GLU A 60 -2.79 9.65 -4.77
CA GLU A 60 -3.39 10.96 -4.98
C GLU A 60 -4.90 10.83 -5.28
N GLN A 61 -5.30 9.75 -5.97
CA GLN A 61 -6.61 9.61 -6.59
C GLN A 61 -7.44 8.46 -6.04
N THR A 62 -6.87 7.26 -5.91
CA THR A 62 -7.62 6.03 -5.62
C THR A 62 -7.37 5.49 -4.21
N GLY A 63 -6.11 5.41 -3.78
CA GLY A 63 -5.71 5.02 -2.44
C GLY A 63 -5.57 6.21 -1.50
N GLN A 64 -5.59 5.94 -0.21
CA GLN A 64 -5.31 6.91 0.85
C GLN A 64 -4.40 6.28 1.89
N ILE A 65 -3.31 6.96 2.26
CA ILE A 65 -2.49 6.58 3.41
C ILE A 65 -3.14 7.18 4.67
N LEU A 66 -3.59 6.32 5.57
CA LEU A 66 -4.15 6.70 6.88
C LEU A 66 -3.03 6.91 7.91
N ALA A 67 -2.01 6.05 7.89
CA ALA A 67 -0.84 6.15 8.75
C ALA A 67 0.41 5.57 8.07
N ALA A 68 1.58 6.11 8.42
CA ALA A 68 2.88 5.62 7.95
C ALA A 68 3.82 5.46 9.14
N PHE A 69 4.48 4.30 9.22
CA PHE A 69 5.39 3.95 10.31
C PHE A 69 6.79 3.65 9.74
N ASP A 70 7.82 4.06 10.49
CA ASP A 70 9.21 3.67 10.23
C ASP A 70 9.53 2.41 11.05
N GLY A 71 9.61 1.28 10.36
CA GLY A 71 9.76 -0.06 10.90
C GLY A 71 8.56 -0.98 10.61
N PRO A 72 8.75 -2.30 10.81
CA PRO A 72 7.65 -3.27 10.72
C PRO A 72 6.66 -3.02 11.86
N VAL A 73 5.38 -2.87 11.53
CA VAL A 73 4.32 -2.79 12.54
C VAL A 73 4.10 -4.19 13.13
N PRO A 74 4.12 -4.35 14.47
CA PRO A 74 3.75 -5.60 15.12
C PRO A 74 2.40 -6.11 14.61
N ALA A 75 2.31 -7.40 14.27
CA ALA A 75 1.08 -8.01 13.77
C ALA A 75 -0.13 -7.84 14.70
N THR A 76 0.10 -7.52 15.97
CA THR A 76 -0.91 -7.21 16.99
C THR A 76 -1.57 -5.84 16.84
N LEU A 77 -0.97 -4.92 16.08
CA LEU A 77 -1.51 -3.58 15.84
C LEU A 77 -2.34 -3.48 14.55
N ILE A 78 -2.26 -4.50 13.70
CA ILE A 78 -3.04 -4.61 12.48
C ILE A 78 -4.14 -5.63 12.76
N ASP A 79 -5.37 -5.17 12.87
CA ASP A 79 -6.52 -6.07 12.92
C ASP A 79 -6.66 -6.75 11.55
N ARG A 80 -6.26 -8.02 11.46
CA ARG A 80 -6.25 -8.78 10.20
C ARG A 80 -7.63 -9.23 9.75
N ASP A 81 -8.65 -9.09 10.60
CA ASP A 81 -10.03 -9.28 10.21
C ASP A 81 -10.58 -8.02 9.51
N VAL A 82 -9.90 -6.87 9.68
CA VAL A 82 -10.24 -5.57 9.09
C VAL A 82 -9.30 -5.17 7.96
N TYR A 83 -8.01 -5.51 8.04
CA TYR A 83 -7.00 -5.10 7.06
C TYR A 83 -6.48 -6.27 6.23
N GLU A 84 -6.50 -6.10 4.91
CA GLU A 84 -5.77 -6.98 4.01
C GLU A 84 -4.28 -6.66 4.02
N THR A 85 -3.41 -7.67 4.08
CA THR A 85 -1.95 -7.46 4.00
C THR A 85 -1.47 -7.73 2.57
N ILE A 86 -1.00 -6.69 1.89
CA ILE A 86 -0.46 -6.78 0.53
C ILE A 86 1.07 -6.90 0.61
N PRO A 87 1.67 -7.96 0.04
CA PRO A 87 3.10 -8.17 0.09
C PRO A 87 3.87 -7.13 -0.74
N ALA A 88 5.08 -6.77 -0.31
CA ALA A 88 5.99 -5.93 -1.09
C ALA A 88 6.23 -6.52 -2.49
N PRO A 89 6.47 -5.69 -3.52
CA PRO A 89 6.91 -6.20 -4.81
C PRO A 89 8.31 -6.80 -4.66
N ALA A 90 8.53 -7.98 -5.26
CA ALA A 90 9.80 -8.70 -5.17
C ALA A 90 11.03 -7.88 -5.66
N GLU A 91 10.81 -6.85 -6.47
CA GLU A 91 11.85 -6.00 -7.06
C GLU A 91 12.27 -4.76 -6.23
N ALA A 92 11.63 -4.46 -5.10
CA ALA A 92 11.98 -3.29 -4.30
C ALA A 92 13.30 -3.42 -3.49
N THR A 93 14.01 -4.54 -3.61
CA THR A 93 15.19 -4.88 -2.78
C THR A 93 16.55 -4.62 -3.45
N ARG A 94 16.63 -3.83 -4.54
CA ARG A 94 17.90 -3.50 -5.20
C ARG A 94 18.07 -2.01 -5.50
#